data_AF-A0A928ID86-F1
#
_entry.id   AF-A0A928ID86-F1
#
_cell.length_a   1.000
_cell.length_b   1.000
_cell.length_c   1.000
_cell.angle_alpha   90.00
_cell.angle_beta   90.00
_cell.angle_gamma   90.00
#
_symmetry.space_group_name_H-M   'P 1'
#
loop_
_entity.id
_entity.type
_entity.pdbx_description
1 polymer ?
#
loop_
_entity_poly.entity_id
_entity_poly.type
_entity_poly.pdbx_seq_one_letter_code
_entity_poly.pdbx_strand_id
1 'polypeptide(L)'
;MRRFAALLFAALVLCSCSVIRNEASVANFLNEPIIAEHGAEHSFGEEFKRIISVISYNGVELASFSDPKTVSEQYRDRILSYLVNTGYSKYTGNSAKIKEAEKKYPKMRISVLVPIEDFEYTVYSNFGGAKNVSHRGDAVFTYLPKVEGYTAVGQVSASAATVELVNVKETQNTFIVSFYTCFGGTYSPLYRGVFVKREDGTVYLGKLDRVADAKITVPKGKGLQEK
;
A
#
# COMPACT_ATOMS: atom_id res chain seq x y z
N MET A 1 37.79 -8.81 -48.10
CA MET A 1 37.26 -7.68 -47.29
C MET A 1 35.76 -7.82 -47.00
N ARG A 2 35.30 -8.95 -46.42
CA ARG A 2 33.88 -9.12 -46.02
C ARG A 2 33.70 -9.74 -44.62
N ARG A 3 34.80 -10.07 -43.93
CA ARG A 3 34.77 -10.68 -42.58
C ARG A 3 35.08 -9.71 -41.43
N PHE A 4 35.59 -8.52 -41.72
CA PHE A 4 35.90 -7.50 -40.70
C PHE A 4 34.72 -6.58 -40.36
N ALA A 5 33.75 -6.41 -41.26
CA ALA A 5 32.58 -5.55 -41.01
C ALA A 5 31.53 -6.20 -40.09
N ALA A 6 31.47 -7.54 -40.04
CA ALA A 6 30.50 -8.25 -39.21
C ALA A 6 30.88 -8.25 -37.71
N LEU A 7 32.17 -8.19 -37.39
CA LEU A 7 32.66 -8.17 -36.00
C LEU A 7 32.50 -6.80 -35.32
N LEU A 8 32.56 -5.70 -36.08
CA LEU A 8 32.32 -4.37 -35.52
C LEU A 8 30.83 -4.10 -35.21
N PHE A 9 29.91 -4.70 -35.97
CA PHE A 9 28.48 -4.59 -35.71
C PHE A 9 28.03 -5.45 -34.52
N ALA A 10 28.69 -6.59 -34.27
CA ALA A 10 28.41 -7.41 -33.09
C ALA A 10 28.87 -6.75 -31.78
N ALA A 11 29.93 -5.94 -31.82
CA ALA A 11 30.41 -5.21 -30.63
C ALA A 11 29.55 -3.99 -30.26
N LEU A 12 28.86 -3.38 -31.23
CA LEU A 12 27.95 -2.24 -31.00
C LEU A 12 26.56 -2.67 -30.51
N VAL A 13 26.16 -3.93 -30.70
CA VAL A 13 24.87 -4.47 -30.21
C VAL A 13 24.99 -5.12 -28.82
N LEU A 14 26.21 -5.47 -28.37
CA LEU A 14 26.42 -6.05 -27.04
C LEU A 14 26.73 -5.02 -25.95
N CYS A 15 26.80 -3.73 -26.28
CA CYS A 15 27.06 -2.64 -25.32
C CYS A 15 25.80 -1.84 -24.93
N SER A 16 24.61 -2.24 -25.40
CA SER A 16 23.32 -1.59 -25.12
C SER A 16 22.42 -2.36 -24.13
N CYS A 17 22.94 -3.40 -23.47
CA CYS A 17 22.24 -4.12 -22.41
C CYS A 17 22.91 -4.01 -21.04
N SER A 18 23.65 -2.93 -20.77
CA SER A 18 23.70 -2.42 -19.40
C SER A 18 22.43 -1.61 -19.18
N VAL A 19 21.33 -2.31 -18.91
CA VAL A 19 20.19 -1.73 -18.19
C VAL A 19 20.78 -1.22 -16.89
N ILE A 20 21.13 0.07 -16.88
CA ILE A 20 21.26 0.83 -15.65
C ILE A 20 19.84 0.76 -15.08
N ARG A 21 19.59 -0.25 -14.24
CA ARG A 21 18.54 -0.18 -13.23
C ARG A 21 18.96 0.98 -12.35
N ASN A 22 18.63 2.19 -12.80
CA ASN A 22 18.37 3.26 -11.87
C ASN A 22 17.14 2.77 -11.11
N GLU A 23 17.37 2.08 -9.99
CA GLU A 23 16.47 2.17 -8.86
C GLU A 23 16.45 3.66 -8.50
N ALA A 24 15.66 4.43 -9.26
CA ALA A 24 15.40 5.81 -8.93
C ALA A 24 14.79 5.75 -7.54
N SER A 25 15.56 6.20 -6.55
CA SER A 25 15.07 6.29 -5.19
C SER A 25 13.76 7.07 -5.22
N VAL A 26 12.79 6.68 -4.40
CA VAL A 26 11.46 7.33 -4.41
C VAL A 26 11.55 8.85 -4.16
N ALA A 27 12.66 9.30 -3.54
CA ALA A 27 13.02 10.71 -3.39
C ALA A 27 13.21 11.47 -4.72
N ASN A 28 13.66 10.80 -5.79
CA ASN A 28 13.88 11.42 -7.10
C ASN A 28 12.57 11.68 -7.87
N PHE A 29 11.49 10.95 -7.54
CA PHE A 29 10.24 11.02 -8.30
C PHE A 29 9.43 12.31 -8.08
N LEU A 30 9.62 12.98 -6.94
CA LEU A 30 8.97 14.27 -6.67
C LEU A 30 9.46 15.41 -7.58
N ASN A 31 10.61 15.22 -8.25
CA ASN A 31 11.21 16.19 -9.15
C ASN A 31 10.94 15.86 -10.63
N GLU A 32 10.18 14.80 -10.93
CA GLU A 32 9.83 14.48 -12.31
C GLU A 32 8.91 15.57 -12.91
N PRO A 33 9.11 15.92 -14.20
CA PRO A 33 8.19 16.82 -14.89
C PRO A 33 6.76 16.28 -14.88
N ILE A 34 5.82 17.15 -14.55
CA ILE A 34 4.39 16.85 -14.61
C ILE A 34 3.98 16.84 -16.09
N ILE A 35 3.40 15.73 -16.53
CA ILE A 35 2.92 15.56 -17.91
C ILE A 35 1.41 15.80 -18.04
N ALA A 36 0.66 15.61 -16.95
CA ALA A 36 -0.77 15.90 -16.90
C ALA A 36 -1.24 16.17 -15.47
N GLU A 37 -2.32 16.94 -15.33
CA GLU A 37 -3.04 17.10 -14.05
C GLU A 37 -4.49 16.69 -14.23
N HIS A 38 -4.99 15.90 -13.29
CA HIS A 38 -6.30 15.29 -13.32
C HIS A 38 -7.07 15.59 -12.04
N GLY A 39 -8.40 15.61 -12.15
CA GLY A 39 -9.29 15.71 -11.00
C GLY A 39 -9.45 14.38 -10.25
N ALA A 40 -10.34 14.37 -9.25
CA ALA A 40 -10.65 13.20 -8.42
C ALA A 40 -11.21 11.99 -9.22
N GLU A 41 -11.77 12.24 -10.41
CA GLU A 41 -12.38 11.24 -11.30
C GLU A 41 -11.38 10.59 -12.27
N HIS A 42 -10.08 10.61 -11.95
CA HIS A 42 -9.06 9.94 -12.75
C HIS A 42 -9.32 8.43 -12.84
N SER A 43 -8.93 7.79 -13.94
CA SER A 43 -9.19 6.34 -14.18
C SER A 43 -8.55 5.43 -13.12
N PHE A 44 -7.42 5.83 -12.54
CA PHE A 44 -6.79 5.14 -11.40
C PHE A 44 -7.33 5.57 -10.02
N GLY A 45 -8.34 6.43 -9.96
CA GLY A 45 -8.85 6.99 -8.70
C GLY A 45 -9.24 5.92 -7.68
N GLU A 46 -9.98 4.90 -8.12
CA GLU A 46 -10.38 3.79 -7.25
C GLU A 46 -9.20 2.91 -6.82
N GLU A 47 -8.19 2.72 -7.68
CA GLU A 47 -6.95 2.02 -7.34
C GLU A 47 -6.18 2.77 -6.23
N PHE A 48 -6.05 4.10 -6.35
CA PHE A 48 -5.40 4.92 -5.33
C PHE A 48 -6.14 4.84 -3.99
N LYS A 49 -7.47 5.01 -4.01
CA LYS A 49 -8.31 4.88 -2.81
C LYS A 49 -8.16 3.51 -2.17
N ARG A 50 -8.17 2.44 -2.96
CA ARG A 50 -7.98 1.06 -2.50
C ARG A 50 -6.64 0.89 -1.78
N ILE A 51 -5.54 1.33 -2.38
CA ILE A 51 -4.19 1.23 -1.79
C ILE A 51 -4.10 2.02 -0.48
N ILE A 52 -4.61 3.26 -0.45
CA ILE A 52 -4.61 4.09 0.76
C ILE A 52 -5.46 3.43 1.85
N SER A 53 -6.56 2.78 1.48
CA SER A 53 -7.46 2.12 2.43
C SER A 53 -6.79 0.98 3.19
N VAL A 54 -5.78 0.33 2.62
CA VAL A 54 -5.01 -0.74 3.28
C VAL A 54 -4.36 -0.26 4.59
N ILE A 55 -4.01 1.03 4.70
CA ILE A 55 -3.38 1.64 5.88
C ILE A 55 -4.28 2.61 6.65
N SER A 56 -5.55 2.76 6.25
CA SER A 56 -6.51 3.67 6.88
C SER A 56 -7.51 2.99 7.82
N TYR A 57 -7.35 1.69 8.09
CA TYR A 57 -8.19 0.99 9.06
C TYR A 57 -7.99 1.56 10.48
N ASN A 58 -9.11 1.84 11.16
CA ASN A 58 -9.15 2.33 12.54
C ASN A 58 -8.51 3.71 12.77
N GLY A 59 -8.35 4.55 11.75
CA GLY A 59 -7.90 5.92 11.95
C GLY A 59 -7.76 6.73 10.67
N VAL A 60 -7.97 8.03 10.79
CA VAL A 60 -7.80 9.00 9.69
C VAL A 60 -6.35 9.48 9.55
N GLU A 61 -5.61 9.48 10.65
CA GLU A 61 -4.22 9.92 10.64
C GLU A 61 -3.31 8.82 10.09
N LEU A 62 -2.50 9.21 9.10
CA LEU A 62 -1.46 8.42 8.47
C LEU A 62 -0.09 9.03 8.81
N ALA A 63 0.80 8.22 9.41
CA ALA A 63 2.21 8.53 9.54
C ALA A 63 2.91 8.57 8.17
N SER A 64 3.80 9.54 7.97
CA SER A 64 4.60 9.65 6.75
C SER A 64 5.61 8.51 6.65
N PHE A 65 5.90 8.08 5.43
CA PHE A 65 6.90 7.04 5.13
C PHE A 65 7.52 7.26 3.75
N SER A 66 8.71 6.71 3.53
CA SER A 66 9.42 6.78 2.25
C SER A 66 9.96 5.43 1.77
N ASP A 67 9.65 4.35 2.49
CA ASP A 67 10.14 3.02 2.19
C ASP A 67 9.16 1.94 2.71
N PRO A 68 9.13 0.76 2.07
CA PRO A 68 8.19 -0.31 2.40
C PRO A 68 8.45 -0.97 3.77
N LYS A 69 9.70 -0.93 4.27
CA LYS A 69 10.02 -1.46 5.59
C LYS A 69 9.31 -0.64 6.66
N THR A 70 9.40 0.68 6.58
CA THR A 70 8.67 1.60 7.46
C THR A 70 7.16 1.35 7.41
N VAL A 71 6.59 1.12 6.23
CA VAL A 71 5.16 0.79 6.10
C VAL A 71 4.82 -0.47 6.89
N SER A 72 5.57 -1.54 6.67
CA SER A 72 5.30 -2.83 7.30
C SER A 72 5.49 -2.84 8.82
N GLU A 73 6.31 -1.93 9.34
CA GLU A 73 6.58 -1.78 10.77
C GLU A 73 5.55 -0.87 11.46
N GLN A 74 5.14 0.23 10.81
CA GLN A 74 4.21 1.21 11.37
C GLN A 74 2.74 0.85 11.18
N TYR A 75 2.41 0.18 10.07
CA TYR A 75 1.02 -0.07 9.67
C TYR A 75 0.62 -1.54 9.76
N ARG A 76 1.41 -2.39 10.41
CA ARG A 76 1.17 -3.84 10.49
C ARG A 76 -0.25 -4.20 10.89
N ASP A 77 -0.72 -3.67 12.03
CA ASP A 77 -2.05 -3.97 12.55
C ASP A 77 -3.16 -3.44 11.65
N ARG A 78 -2.94 -2.34 10.94
CA ARG A 78 -3.91 -1.80 9.96
C ARG A 78 -3.97 -2.66 8.71
N ILE A 79 -2.82 -3.12 8.19
CA ILE A 79 -2.72 -4.02 7.04
C ILE A 79 -3.35 -5.38 7.37
N LEU A 80 -3.07 -5.93 8.56
CA LEU A 80 -3.68 -7.17 9.02
C LEU A 80 -5.19 -7.00 9.23
N SER A 81 -5.64 -5.85 9.75
CA SER A 81 -7.07 -5.53 9.85
C SER A 81 -7.73 -5.47 8.46
N TYR A 82 -7.09 -4.85 7.47
CA TYR A 82 -7.55 -4.85 6.08
C TYR A 82 -7.72 -6.28 5.55
N LEU A 83 -6.71 -7.14 5.74
CA LEU A 83 -6.75 -8.53 5.31
C LEU A 83 -7.91 -9.31 5.94
N VAL A 84 -8.08 -9.20 7.27
CA VAL A 84 -9.16 -9.90 7.97
C VAL A 84 -10.54 -9.43 7.50
N ASN A 85 -10.73 -8.13 7.30
CA ASN A 85 -12.03 -7.58 6.91
C ASN A 85 -12.39 -7.83 5.44
N THR A 86 -11.40 -7.89 4.55
CA THR A 86 -11.62 -8.16 3.11
C THR A 86 -11.54 -9.64 2.75
N GLY A 87 -10.98 -10.47 3.62
CA GLY A 87 -10.72 -11.89 3.38
C GLY A 87 -11.38 -12.84 4.39
N TYR A 88 -12.58 -12.51 4.89
CA TYR A 88 -13.26 -13.28 5.96
C TYR A 88 -13.22 -14.80 5.72
N SER A 89 -13.65 -15.28 4.54
CA SER A 89 -13.70 -16.71 4.21
C SER A 89 -12.33 -17.39 4.28
N LYS A 90 -11.26 -16.64 3.97
CA LYS A 90 -9.89 -17.13 3.92
C LYS A 90 -9.24 -17.18 5.30
N TYR A 91 -9.47 -16.18 6.15
CA TYR A 91 -8.73 -15.99 7.41
C TYR A 91 -9.54 -16.35 8.67
N THR A 92 -10.85 -16.10 8.66
CA THR A 92 -11.75 -16.33 9.81
C THR A 92 -12.66 -17.54 9.56
N GLY A 93 -13.14 -17.70 8.33
CA GLY A 93 -14.00 -18.83 7.93
C GLY A 93 -13.27 -20.14 7.68
N ASN A 94 -11.92 -20.12 7.58
CA ASN A 94 -11.11 -21.31 7.32
C ASN A 94 -10.87 -22.13 8.59
N SER A 95 -11.94 -22.78 9.07
CA SER A 95 -11.91 -23.56 10.31
C SER A 95 -10.88 -24.70 10.30
N ALA A 96 -10.52 -25.25 9.13
CA ALA A 96 -9.51 -26.29 9.01
C ALA A 96 -8.11 -25.77 9.39
N LYS A 97 -7.69 -24.65 8.79
CA LYS A 97 -6.40 -24.01 9.13
C LYS A 97 -6.37 -23.51 10.56
N ILE A 98 -7.47 -22.94 11.06
CA ILE A 98 -7.59 -22.50 12.45
C ILE A 98 -7.39 -23.67 13.40
N LYS A 99 -8.10 -24.79 13.20
CA LYS A 99 -7.94 -26.00 14.03
C LYS A 99 -6.53 -26.58 13.97
N GLU A 100 -5.86 -26.51 12.82
CA GLU A 100 -4.45 -26.91 12.71
C GLU A 100 -3.54 -26.02 13.56
N ALA A 101 -3.77 -24.71 13.55
CA ALA A 101 -3.02 -23.78 14.36
C ALA A 101 -3.27 -23.98 15.86
N GLU A 102 -4.52 -24.24 16.27
CA GLU A 102 -4.87 -24.55 17.67
C GLU A 102 -4.15 -25.80 18.18
N LYS A 103 -3.95 -26.83 17.33
CA LYS A 103 -3.15 -28.02 17.70
C LYS A 103 -1.69 -27.65 18.03
N LYS A 104 -1.12 -26.67 17.33
CA LYS A 104 0.26 -26.18 17.54
C LYS A 104 0.36 -25.20 18.73
N TYR A 105 -0.76 -24.60 19.11
CA TYR A 105 -0.91 -23.63 20.20
C TYR A 105 -2.09 -23.96 21.14
N PRO A 106 -2.05 -25.08 21.89
CA PRO A 106 -3.21 -25.59 22.63
C PRO A 106 -3.68 -24.69 23.79
N LYS A 107 -2.88 -23.70 24.18
CA LYS A 107 -3.22 -22.71 25.23
C LYS A 107 -3.81 -21.41 24.67
N MET A 108 -3.95 -21.29 23.35
CA MET A 108 -4.46 -20.10 22.68
C MET A 108 -5.78 -20.42 22.00
N ARG A 109 -6.75 -19.52 22.12
CA ARG A 109 -7.96 -19.54 21.30
C ARG A 109 -7.67 -18.76 20.02
N ILE A 110 -7.67 -19.43 18.88
CA ILE A 110 -7.39 -18.80 17.58
C ILE A 110 -8.71 -18.68 16.83
N SER A 111 -9.14 -17.46 16.55
CA SER A 111 -10.36 -17.18 15.78
C SER A 111 -10.09 -16.69 14.36
N VAL A 112 -8.85 -16.31 14.09
CA VAL A 112 -8.40 -15.80 12.80
C VAL A 112 -6.95 -16.20 12.57
N LEU A 113 -6.61 -16.55 11.33
CA LEU A 113 -5.24 -16.86 10.94
C LEU A 113 -4.93 -16.23 9.59
N VAL A 114 -4.03 -15.24 9.59
CA VAL A 114 -3.49 -14.60 8.40
C VAL A 114 -2.07 -15.13 8.15
N PRO A 115 -1.81 -15.90 7.07
CA PRO A 115 -0.47 -16.35 6.72
C PRO A 115 0.50 -15.18 6.49
N ILE A 116 1.79 -15.37 6.80
CA ILE A 116 2.80 -14.33 6.58
C ILE A 116 2.91 -13.94 5.10
N GLU A 117 2.75 -14.89 4.19
CA GLU A 117 2.92 -14.64 2.76
C GLU A 117 1.83 -13.71 2.22
N ASP A 118 0.63 -13.79 2.79
CA ASP A 118 -0.48 -12.90 2.44
C ASP A 118 -0.22 -11.48 2.95
N PHE A 119 0.36 -11.34 4.14
CA PHE A 119 0.80 -10.06 4.67
C PHE A 119 1.93 -9.46 3.83
N GLU A 120 2.98 -10.23 3.55
CA GLU A 120 4.13 -9.81 2.73
C GLU A 120 3.72 -9.44 1.31
N TYR A 121 2.84 -10.24 0.69
CA TYR A 121 2.29 -9.94 -0.62
C TYR A 121 1.48 -8.64 -0.60
N THR A 122 0.72 -8.39 0.46
CA THR A 122 -0.05 -7.15 0.61
C THR A 122 0.88 -5.94 0.75
N VAL A 123 1.95 -6.05 1.53
CA VAL A 123 2.97 -5.00 1.62
C VAL A 123 3.60 -4.75 0.26
N TYR A 124 4.09 -5.80 -0.40
CA TYR A 124 4.75 -5.71 -1.71
C TYR A 124 3.86 -5.09 -2.78
N SER A 125 2.63 -5.61 -2.93
CA SER A 125 1.71 -5.21 -4.00
C SER A 125 1.25 -3.76 -3.85
N ASN A 126 1.05 -3.27 -2.62
CA ASN A 126 0.49 -1.95 -2.36
C ASN A 126 1.53 -0.87 -2.05
N PHE A 127 2.72 -1.25 -1.53
CA PHE A 127 3.73 -0.29 -1.04
C PHE A 127 5.15 -0.55 -1.58
N GLY A 128 5.31 -1.57 -2.44
CA GLY A 128 6.61 -1.92 -3.03
C GLY A 128 7.51 -2.73 -2.08
N GLY A 129 8.77 -2.93 -2.47
CA GLY A 129 9.79 -3.60 -1.67
C GLY A 129 10.11 -5.04 -2.07
N ALA A 130 10.83 -5.75 -1.20
CA ALA A 130 11.08 -7.18 -1.32
C ALA A 130 10.05 -7.96 -0.49
N LYS A 131 9.77 -9.21 -0.88
CA LYS A 131 8.81 -10.07 -0.20
C LYS A 131 9.19 -10.48 1.23
N ASN A 132 10.34 -10.07 1.75
CA ASN A 132 10.81 -10.50 3.08
C ASN A 132 10.68 -9.34 4.08
N VAL A 133 9.69 -9.43 4.97
CA VAL A 133 9.44 -8.43 6.01
C VAL A 133 9.70 -9.03 7.38
N SER A 134 10.25 -8.26 8.33
CA SER A 134 10.41 -8.74 9.70
C SER A 134 9.04 -9.10 10.32
N HIS A 135 8.92 -10.25 10.97
CA HIS A 135 7.68 -10.69 11.61
C HIS A 135 7.74 -10.48 13.13
N ARG A 136 6.77 -9.73 13.66
CA ARG A 136 6.56 -9.54 15.09
C ARG A 136 5.08 -9.37 15.41
N GLY A 137 4.70 -9.67 16.64
CA GLY A 137 3.39 -9.26 17.17
C GLY A 137 3.38 -7.78 17.57
N ASP A 138 2.18 -7.24 17.70
CA ASP A 138 1.88 -5.89 18.18
C ASP A 138 0.61 -5.94 19.05
N ALA A 139 0.01 -4.78 19.35
CA ALA A 139 -1.13 -4.66 20.25
C ALA A 139 -2.37 -5.46 19.79
N VAL A 140 -2.69 -5.48 18.49
CA VAL A 140 -3.90 -6.13 17.97
C VAL A 140 -3.63 -7.54 17.46
N PHE A 141 -2.46 -7.78 16.86
CA PHE A 141 -2.11 -9.05 16.24
C PHE A 141 -0.87 -9.68 16.86
N THR A 142 -0.96 -10.97 17.17
CA THR A 142 0.16 -11.79 17.64
C THR A 142 0.72 -12.62 16.49
N TYR A 143 2.04 -12.59 16.32
CA TYR A 143 2.75 -13.49 15.41
C TYR A 143 2.92 -14.88 16.01
N LEU A 144 2.60 -15.91 15.21
CA LEU A 144 2.63 -17.32 15.57
C LEU A 144 3.68 -18.06 14.72
N PRO A 145 4.93 -18.19 15.18
CA PRO A 145 6.02 -18.76 14.36
C PRO A 145 5.83 -20.23 13.94
N LYS A 146 5.12 -21.08 14.70
CA LYS A 146 4.92 -22.50 14.37
C LYS A 146 3.97 -22.74 13.19
N VAL A 147 3.22 -21.71 12.81
CA VAL A 147 2.25 -21.73 11.70
C VAL A 147 2.50 -20.63 10.70
N GLU A 148 3.59 -19.87 10.88
CA GLU A 148 3.97 -18.75 10.03
C GLU A 148 2.76 -17.85 9.72
N GLY A 149 2.12 -17.34 10.77
CA GLY A 149 0.93 -16.50 10.60
C GLY A 149 0.63 -15.58 11.78
N TYR A 150 -0.39 -14.76 11.61
CA TYR A 150 -0.90 -13.80 12.60
C TYR A 150 -2.28 -14.22 13.08
N THR A 151 -2.51 -14.12 14.38
CA THR A 151 -3.84 -14.19 15.00
C THR A 151 -4.17 -12.86 15.66
N ALA A 152 -5.44 -12.50 15.73
CA ALA A 152 -5.87 -11.35 16.52
C ALA A 152 -5.99 -11.71 18.00
N VAL A 153 -5.77 -10.73 18.88
CA VAL A 153 -5.96 -10.85 20.35
C VAL A 153 -7.45 -10.80 20.74
N GLY A 154 -8.34 -10.43 19.81
CA GLY A 154 -9.78 -10.39 20.00
C GLY A 154 -10.55 -10.36 18.68
N GLN A 155 -11.84 -10.02 18.74
CA GLN A 155 -12.64 -9.82 17.52
C GLN A 155 -12.15 -8.57 16.79
N VAL A 156 -11.68 -8.73 15.55
CA VAL A 156 -11.30 -7.61 14.69
C VAL A 156 -12.58 -7.02 14.10
N SER A 157 -13.04 -5.91 14.66
CA SER A 157 -14.03 -5.03 14.02
C SER A 157 -13.29 -3.77 13.63
N ALA A 158 -13.04 -3.59 12.34
CA ALA A 158 -12.27 -2.46 11.86
C ALA A 158 -12.89 -1.94 10.56
N SER A 159 -12.97 -0.62 10.45
CA SER A 159 -13.48 0.05 9.27
C SER A 159 -12.37 0.93 8.68
N ALA A 160 -12.27 0.93 7.35
CA ALA A 160 -11.40 1.85 6.64
C ALA A 160 -11.95 3.28 6.74
N ALA A 161 -11.08 4.27 6.88
CA ALA A 161 -11.45 5.65 6.58
C ALA A 161 -11.74 5.79 5.08
N THR A 162 -12.77 6.56 4.74
CA THR A 162 -13.07 6.96 3.36
C THR A 162 -11.92 7.82 2.83
N VAL A 163 -11.54 7.62 1.57
CA VAL A 163 -10.45 8.38 0.93
C VAL A 163 -11.03 9.35 -0.09
N GLU A 164 -10.75 10.64 0.10
CA GLU A 164 -11.19 11.71 -0.79
C GLU A 164 -9.99 12.26 -1.56
N LEU A 165 -9.98 12.01 -2.87
CA LEU A 165 -8.93 12.52 -3.76
C LEU A 165 -9.17 14.00 -4.07
N VAL A 166 -8.10 14.79 -4.05
CA VAL A 166 -8.13 16.22 -4.34
C VAL A 166 -7.60 16.50 -5.74
N ASN A 167 -6.43 15.94 -6.06
CA ASN A 167 -5.76 16.13 -7.35
C ASN A 167 -4.83 14.94 -7.60
N VAL A 168 -4.71 14.56 -8.86
CA VAL A 168 -3.73 13.59 -9.34
C VAL A 168 -2.83 14.27 -10.36
N LYS A 169 -1.53 14.40 -10.05
CA LYS A 169 -0.52 14.86 -11.01
C LYS A 169 0.20 13.66 -11.56
N GLU A 170 0.20 13.51 -12.88
CA GLU A 170 0.88 12.42 -13.55
C GLU A 170 2.27 12.86 -14.01
N THR A 171 3.25 11.99 -13.81
CA THR A 171 4.60 12.10 -14.36
C THR A 171 4.86 10.89 -15.26
N GLN A 172 6.07 10.79 -15.83
CA GLN A 172 6.44 9.62 -16.63
C GLN A 172 6.35 8.33 -15.80
N ASN A 173 6.89 8.31 -14.58
CA ASN A 173 7.01 7.08 -13.79
C ASN A 173 6.08 7.04 -12.57
N THR A 174 5.39 8.14 -12.23
CA THR A 174 4.58 8.21 -11.02
C THR A 174 3.25 8.94 -11.20
N PHE A 175 2.39 8.79 -10.20
CA PHE A 175 1.29 9.70 -9.89
C PHE A 175 1.54 10.33 -8.52
N ILE A 176 1.46 11.65 -8.44
CA ILE A 176 1.48 12.41 -7.19
C ILE A 176 0.04 12.73 -6.84
N VAL A 177 -0.47 12.09 -5.79
CA VAL A 177 -1.88 12.13 -5.41
C VAL A 177 -2.04 12.89 -4.11
N SER A 178 -2.84 13.95 -4.14
CA SER A 178 -3.24 14.70 -2.95
C SER A 178 -4.59 14.21 -2.45
N PHE A 179 -4.72 13.90 -1.16
CA PHE A 179 -5.95 13.33 -0.61
C PHE A 179 -6.16 13.63 0.87
N TYR A 180 -7.41 13.48 1.32
CA TYR A 180 -7.78 13.39 2.73
C TYR A 180 -8.31 12.00 3.04
N THR A 181 -8.29 11.62 4.31
CA THR A 181 -9.11 10.51 4.80
C THR A 181 -10.17 11.03 5.77
N CYS A 182 -11.32 10.36 5.80
CA CYS A 182 -12.45 10.73 6.63
C CYS A 182 -13.03 9.51 7.35
N PHE A 183 -13.26 9.64 8.66
CA PHE A 183 -13.90 8.61 9.47
C PHE A 183 -14.80 9.27 10.51
N GLY A 184 -16.08 8.89 10.54
CA GLY A 184 -17.04 9.44 11.50
C GLY A 184 -17.16 10.98 11.46
N GLY A 185 -17.00 11.59 10.28
CA GLY A 185 -17.02 13.06 10.12
C GLY A 185 -15.73 13.79 10.50
N THR A 186 -14.72 13.07 10.99
CA THR A 186 -13.38 13.63 11.25
C THR A 186 -12.53 13.49 10.00
N TYR A 187 -11.87 14.58 9.59
CA TYR A 187 -10.97 14.61 8.44
C TYR A 187 -9.51 14.64 8.90
N SER A 188 -8.65 13.96 8.15
CA SER A 188 -7.21 14.07 8.29
C SER A 188 -6.69 15.41 7.75
N PRO A 189 -5.42 15.74 8.03
CA PRO A 189 -4.64 16.69 7.23
C PRO A 189 -4.59 16.26 5.76
N LEU A 190 -4.19 17.21 4.89
CA LEU A 190 -3.90 16.89 3.51
C LEU A 190 -2.63 16.03 3.43
N TYR A 191 -2.72 14.92 2.73
CA TYR A 191 -1.59 14.07 2.40
C TYR A 191 -1.21 14.18 0.94
N ARG A 192 0.05 13.90 0.66
CA ARG A 192 0.60 13.71 -0.68
C ARG A 192 1.24 12.33 -0.77
N GLY A 193 0.62 11.44 -1.53
CA GLY A 193 1.14 10.12 -1.86
C GLY A 193 1.87 10.13 -3.21
N VAL A 194 2.99 9.42 -3.30
CA VAL A 194 3.70 9.14 -4.55
C VAL A 194 3.47 7.69 -4.93
N PHE A 195 2.66 7.50 -5.97
CA PHE A 195 2.34 6.20 -6.53
C PHE A 195 3.27 5.90 -7.70
N VAL A 196 4.06 4.84 -7.61
CA VAL A 196 5.02 4.45 -8.65
C VAL A 196 4.34 3.49 -9.62
N LYS A 197 4.47 3.77 -10.92
CA LYS A 197 3.97 2.93 -12.01
C LYS A 197 4.87 1.70 -12.17
N ARG A 198 4.26 0.52 -12.34
CA ARG A 198 4.96 -0.72 -12.68
C ARG A 198 4.86 -1.00 -14.18
N GLU A 199 5.78 -1.83 -14.67
CA GLU A 199 5.78 -2.29 -16.06
C GLU A 199 4.51 -3.09 -16.43
N ASP A 200 3.88 -3.75 -15.45
CA ASP A 200 2.64 -4.49 -15.61
C ASP A 200 1.37 -3.61 -15.63
N GLY A 201 1.53 -2.29 -15.56
CA GLY A 201 0.43 -1.32 -15.55
C GLY A 201 -0.21 -1.09 -14.17
N THR A 202 0.22 -1.81 -13.14
CA THR A 202 -0.22 -1.55 -11.76
C THR A 202 0.56 -0.41 -11.11
N VAL A 203 0.13 0.02 -9.92
CA VAL A 203 0.82 1.05 -9.13
C VAL A 203 1.01 0.60 -7.68
N TYR A 204 1.93 1.25 -6.99
CA TYR A 204 2.07 1.13 -5.53
C TYR A 204 2.42 2.46 -4.89
N LEU A 205 2.00 2.66 -3.65
CA LEU A 205 2.32 3.85 -2.87
C LEU A 205 3.72 3.71 -2.29
N GLY A 206 4.71 4.34 -2.93
CA GLY A 206 6.12 4.26 -2.50
C GLY A 206 6.48 5.27 -1.42
N LYS A 207 5.74 6.38 -1.31
CA LYS A 207 5.99 7.43 -0.32
C LYS A 207 4.71 8.16 0.05
N LEU A 208 4.62 8.58 1.31
CA LEU A 208 3.52 9.37 1.85
C LEU A 208 4.08 10.50 2.71
N ASP A 209 3.72 11.74 2.36
CA ASP A 209 4.05 12.93 3.15
C ASP A 209 2.76 13.59 3.65
N ARG A 210 2.78 14.09 4.89
CA ARG A 210 1.81 15.10 5.33
C ARG A 210 2.18 16.44 4.70
N VAL A 211 1.21 17.14 4.11
CA VAL A 211 1.41 18.49 3.57
C VAL A 211 1.26 19.48 4.72
N ALA A 212 2.33 20.19 5.06
CA ALA A 212 2.28 21.27 6.05
C ALA A 212 1.37 22.41 5.54
N ASP A 213 0.58 23.01 6.44
CA ASP A 213 -0.17 24.26 6.23
C ASP A 213 -1.27 24.28 5.15
N ALA A 214 -1.78 23.13 4.72
CA ALA A 214 -2.99 23.09 3.90
C ALA A 214 -4.22 23.50 4.74
N LYS A 215 -4.75 24.71 4.55
CA LYS A 215 -6.05 25.12 5.10
C LYS A 215 -7.12 24.16 4.58
N ILE A 216 -7.77 23.45 5.51
CA ILE A 216 -8.90 22.57 5.24
C ILE A 216 -9.98 23.42 4.56
N THR A 217 -10.17 23.24 3.27
CA THR A 217 -11.41 23.67 2.61
C THR A 217 -12.27 22.43 2.52
N VAL A 218 -13.10 22.22 3.54
CA VAL A 218 -14.10 21.16 3.52
C VAL A 218 -14.96 21.36 2.27
N PRO A 219 -15.12 20.36 1.39
CA PRO A 219 -16.10 20.45 0.32
C PRO A 219 -17.45 20.66 0.99
N LYS A 220 -18.09 21.82 0.78
CA LYS A 220 -19.46 22.04 1.22
C LYS A 220 -20.32 20.97 0.54
N GLY A 221 -20.71 19.94 1.28
CA GLY A 221 -21.70 18.99 0.87
C GLY A 221 -22.94 19.76 0.40
N LYS A 222 -23.45 19.39 -0.78
CA LYS A 222 -24.76 19.87 -1.25
C LYS A 222 -25.78 19.65 -0.13
N GLY A 223 -26.49 20.72 0.21
CA GLY A 223 -27.30 20.82 1.40
C GLY A 223 -28.24 19.64 1.61
N LEU A 224 -28.31 19.20 2.86
CA LEU A 224 -29.54 18.68 3.42
C LEU A 224 -30.60 19.76 3.22
N GLN A 225 -31.46 19.58 2.22
CA GLN A 225 -32.78 20.21 2.29
C GLN A 225 -33.56 19.43 3.34
N GLU A 226 -33.76 20.06 4.48
CA GLU A 226 -34.81 19.69 5.42
C GLU A 226 -36.14 19.68 4.64
N LYS A 227 -36.83 18.55 4.70
CA LYS A 227 -38.27 18.45 4.46
C LYS A 227 -38.93 18.18 5.80
#